data_AF-A0A359HL52-F1
#
_entry.id   AF-A0A359HL52-F1
#
_cell.length_a   1.000
_cell.length_b   1.000
_cell.length_c   1.000
_cell.angle_alpha   90.00
_cell.angle_beta   90.00
_cell.angle_gamma   90.00
#
_symmetry.space_group_name_H-M   'P 1'
#
loop_
_entity.id
_entity.type
_entity.pdbx_description
1 polymer ?
#
loop_
_entity_poly.entity_id
_entity_poly.type
_entity_poly.pdbx_seq_one_letter_code
_entity_poly.pdbx_strand_id
1 'polypeptide(L)'
;MSITQKIERTNKPRPTIGVIIDSMAPGYQTNLWRGFKSAAEKLDINLLCFLGREFESLIGFRQRANVIYKLVNKNNIDGLVLVTGTVCDSSDLTPIEGFLQSIHPLPVVSVALEIDTLPNVLLDNR
;
A
#
# COMPACT_ATOMS: atom_id res chain seq x y z
N MET A 1 43.80 -2.15 -21.18
CA MET A 1 42.56 -2.95 -21.20
C MET A 1 42.00 -2.94 -19.79
N SER A 2 41.02 -2.08 -19.51
CA SER A 2 40.09 -2.22 -18.39
C SER A 2 38.92 -1.29 -18.66
N ILE A 3 37.75 -1.91 -18.70
CA ILE A 3 36.53 -1.44 -19.33
C ILE A 3 35.82 -0.56 -18.31
N THR A 4 35.75 0.75 -18.55
CA THR A 4 34.80 1.61 -17.84
C THR A 4 33.40 1.17 -18.28
N GLN A 5 32.77 0.28 -17.50
CA GLN A 5 31.37 -0.05 -17.70
C GLN A 5 30.55 1.20 -17.41
N LYS A 6 30.07 1.81 -18.50
CA LYS A 6 29.07 2.87 -18.51
C LYS A 6 27.81 2.28 -17.85
N ILE A 7 27.43 2.78 -16.68
CA ILE A 7 26.16 2.44 -16.05
C ILE A 7 25.08 3.02 -16.96
N GLU A 8 24.53 2.19 -17.83
CA GLU A 8 23.32 2.53 -18.56
C GLU A 8 22.17 2.55 -17.57
N ARG A 9 21.83 3.75 -17.09
CA ARG A 9 20.53 4.01 -16.48
C ARG A 9 19.49 3.84 -17.58
N THR A 10 18.84 2.69 -17.60
CA THR A 10 17.57 2.51 -18.30
C THR A 10 16.64 3.59 -17.76
N ASN A 11 16.21 4.51 -18.63
CA ASN A 11 15.48 5.71 -18.24
C ASN A 11 14.02 5.38 -17.90
N LYS A 12 13.80 4.43 -16.98
CA LYS A 12 12.50 4.20 -16.34
C LYS A 12 12.47 5.06 -15.06
N PRO A 13 11.47 5.93 -14.88
CA PRO A 13 11.34 6.67 -13.63
C PRO A 13 11.27 5.67 -12.47
N ARG A 14 11.96 5.99 -11.37
CA ARG A 14 12.02 5.16 -10.16
C ARG A 14 10.59 4.93 -9.66
N PRO A 15 10.04 3.70 -9.69
CA PRO A 15 8.63 3.48 -9.36
C PRO A 15 8.31 3.94 -7.94
N THR A 16 7.12 4.51 -7.74
CA THR A 16 6.64 4.98 -6.45
C THR A 16 5.46 4.13 -6.01
N ILE A 17 5.65 3.34 -4.95
CA ILE A 17 4.62 2.47 -4.41
C ILE A 17 4.02 3.09 -3.15
N GLY A 18 2.70 3.22 -3.16
CA GLY A 18 1.92 3.60 -1.98
C GLY A 18 1.66 2.40 -1.08
N VAL A 19 1.61 2.62 0.23
CA VAL A 19 1.16 1.63 1.22
C VAL A 19 0.13 2.28 2.13
N ILE A 20 -1.07 1.72 2.21
CA ILE A 20 -2.04 2.05 3.25
C ILE A 20 -1.86 1.08 4.42
N ILE A 21 -1.63 1.61 5.62
CA ILE A 21 -1.48 0.86 6.86
C ILE A 21 -2.01 1.69 8.04
N ASP A 22 -2.65 1.08 9.03
CA ASP A 22 -3.34 1.82 10.11
C ASP A 22 -2.39 2.53 11.08
N SER A 23 -1.30 1.88 11.50
CA SER A 23 -0.35 2.52 12.41
C SER A 23 1.06 1.95 12.31
N MET A 24 2.02 2.64 12.93
CA MET A 24 3.39 2.15 13.12
C MET A 24 3.62 1.69 14.57
N ALA A 25 2.56 1.27 15.26
CA ALA A 25 2.68 0.73 16.61
C ALA A 25 3.53 -0.57 16.59
N PRO A 26 4.29 -0.85 17.66
CA PRO A 26 5.06 -2.08 17.76
C PRO A 26 4.20 -3.32 17.51
N GLY A 27 4.76 -4.30 16.79
CA GLY A 27 4.09 -5.56 16.47
C GLY A 27 3.94 -5.77 14.96
N TYR A 28 2.80 -6.36 14.58
CA TYR A 28 2.50 -6.80 13.21
C TYR A 28 2.74 -5.71 12.15
N GLN A 29 2.18 -4.52 12.38
CA GLN A 29 2.22 -3.41 11.43
C GLN A 29 3.65 -2.89 11.21
N THR A 30 4.42 -2.75 12.30
CA THR A 30 5.84 -2.35 12.22
C THR A 30 6.68 -3.39 11.46
N ASN A 31 6.42 -4.68 11.66
CA ASN A 31 7.14 -5.75 10.96
C ASN A 31 6.84 -5.75 9.46
N LEU A 32 5.57 -5.56 9.07
CA LEU A 32 5.19 -5.37 7.67
C LEU A 32 5.88 -4.16 7.06
N TRP A 33 5.83 -3.00 7.73
CA TRP A 33 6.50 -1.79 7.24
C TRP A 33 8.01 -1.98 7.06
N ARG A 34 8.69 -2.65 8.01
CA ARG A 34 10.12 -2.99 7.86
C ARG A 34 10.37 -3.87 6.64
N GLY A 35 9.48 -4.82 6.37
CA GLY A 35 9.51 -5.65 5.16
C GLY A 35 9.39 -4.80 3.90
N PHE A 36 8.37 -3.94 3.82
CA PHE A 36 8.19 -3.02 2.69
C PHE A 36 9.39 -2.09 2.50
N LYS A 37 9.92 -1.51 3.58
CA LYS A 37 11.12 -0.67 3.53
C LYS A 37 12.32 -1.44 2.98
N SER A 38 12.59 -2.64 3.49
CA SER A 38 13.72 -3.45 3.03
C SER A 38 13.57 -3.85 1.56
N ALA A 39 12.37 -4.22 1.12
CA ALA A 39 12.09 -4.51 -0.28
C ALA A 39 12.28 -3.24 -1.15
N ALA A 40 11.82 -2.09 -0.67
CA ALA A 40 11.94 -0.84 -1.39
C ALA A 40 13.39 -0.41 -1.62
N GLU A 41 14.23 -0.60 -0.60
CA GLU A 41 15.68 -0.36 -0.68
C GLU A 41 16.36 -1.32 -1.67
N LYS A 42 16.01 -2.61 -1.64
CA LYS A 42 16.60 -3.63 -2.52
C LYS A 42 16.20 -3.46 -3.99
N LEU A 43 14.98 -3.00 -4.25
CA LEU A 43 14.42 -2.87 -5.60
C LEU A 43 14.58 -1.46 -6.18
N ASP A 44 15.20 -0.54 -5.44
CA ASP A 44 15.34 0.87 -5.82
C ASP A 44 13.98 1.53 -6.17
N ILE A 45 12.99 1.41 -5.28
CA ILE A 45 11.66 2.03 -5.43
C ILE A 45 11.43 3.11 -4.36
N ASN A 46 10.63 4.12 -4.69
CA ASN A 46 10.10 5.07 -3.71
C ASN A 46 8.96 4.40 -2.94
N LEU A 47 8.88 4.65 -1.63
CA LEU A 47 7.82 4.12 -0.78
C LEU A 47 7.10 5.30 -0.10
N LEU A 48 5.80 5.44 -0.35
CA LEU A 48 4.94 6.41 0.33
C LEU A 48 3.97 5.68 1.27
N CYS A 49 4.03 5.96 2.57
CA CYS A 49 3.15 5.36 3.56
C CYS A 49 2.01 6.32 3.91
N PHE A 50 0.77 5.89 3.65
CA PHE A 50 -0.47 6.59 3.97
C PHE A 50 -1.04 5.98 5.25
N LEU A 51 -0.84 6.66 6.38
CA LEU A 51 -1.29 6.22 7.69
C LEU A 51 -2.72 6.69 7.94
N GLY A 52 -3.69 5.80 7.69
CA GLY A 52 -5.11 6.04 7.90
C GLY A 52 -5.70 5.19 9.02
N ARG A 53 -7.02 5.06 9.06
CA ARG A 53 -7.78 4.19 9.97
C ARG A 53 -8.71 3.28 9.16
N GLU A 54 -9.51 2.49 9.86
CA GLU A 54 -10.59 1.66 9.27
C GLU A 54 -11.42 2.47 8.26
N PHE A 55 -11.67 1.91 7.08
CA PHE A 55 -12.55 2.52 6.08
C PHE A 55 -13.96 2.69 6.65
N GLU A 56 -14.55 3.88 6.45
CA GLU A 56 -15.90 4.25 6.89
C GLU A 56 -16.29 3.89 8.34
N SER A 57 -15.35 4.01 9.29
CA SER A 57 -15.69 3.87 10.72
C SER A 57 -16.91 4.74 11.09
N LEU A 58 -17.93 4.15 11.71
CA LEU A 58 -19.13 4.84 12.22
C LEU A 58 -18.80 5.92 13.28
N ILE A 59 -17.58 5.91 13.80
CA ILE A 59 -17.06 6.91 14.73
C ILE A 59 -16.47 8.09 13.94
N GLY A 60 -17.19 9.21 13.89
CA GLY A 60 -16.90 10.36 13.01
C GLY A 60 -15.53 11.05 13.17
N PHE A 61 -14.81 10.86 14.29
CA PHE A 61 -13.42 11.37 14.38
C PHE A 61 -12.42 10.49 13.61
N ARG A 62 -12.67 9.18 13.52
CA ARG A 62 -11.79 8.23 12.80
C ARG A 62 -11.91 8.41 11.28
N GLN A 63 -13.08 8.82 10.78
CA GLN A 63 -13.25 9.20 9.37
C GLN A 63 -12.35 10.35 8.94
N ARG A 64 -12.01 11.28 9.86
CA ARG A 64 -11.11 12.41 9.53
C ARG A 64 -9.68 11.96 9.27
N ALA A 65 -9.24 10.86 9.90
CA ALA A 65 -7.93 10.29 9.62
C ALA A 65 -7.81 9.80 8.17
N ASN A 66 -8.93 9.40 7.55
CA ASN A 66 -8.97 8.87 6.19
C ASN A 66 -8.94 9.96 5.11
N VAL A 67 -8.87 11.25 5.47
CA VAL A 67 -8.56 12.32 4.50
C VAL A 67 -7.23 12.02 3.79
N ILE A 68 -6.31 11.34 4.46
CA ILE A 68 -5.03 10.90 3.87
C ILE A 68 -5.23 10.01 2.64
N TYR A 69 -6.32 9.24 2.55
CA TYR A 69 -6.61 8.38 1.40
C TYR A 69 -6.93 9.19 0.13
N LYS A 70 -7.36 10.46 0.26
CA LYS A 70 -7.52 11.35 -0.89
C LYS A 70 -6.20 11.71 -1.57
N LEU A 71 -5.07 11.51 -0.86
CA LEU A 71 -3.76 11.67 -1.45
C LEU A 71 -3.37 10.46 -2.31
N VAL A 72 -4.10 9.34 -2.29
CA VAL A 72 -3.77 8.18 -3.11
C VAL A 72 -4.33 8.39 -4.52
N ASN A 73 -3.46 8.59 -5.52
CA ASN A 73 -3.88 8.69 -6.91
C ASN A 73 -2.74 8.40 -7.89
N LYS A 74 -3.09 8.14 -9.15
CA LYS A 74 -2.14 7.83 -10.23
C LYS A 74 -1.09 8.92 -10.55
N ASN A 75 -1.25 10.13 -10.03
CA ASN A 75 -0.30 11.22 -10.28
C ASN A 75 0.87 11.21 -9.28
N ASN A 76 0.78 10.45 -8.18
CA ASN A 76 1.83 10.42 -7.16
C ASN A 76 2.32 9.02 -6.77
N ILE A 77 1.62 7.97 -7.18
CA ILE A 77 2.07 6.58 -7.04
C ILE A 77 1.75 5.79 -8.32
N ASP A 78 2.56 4.77 -8.59
CA ASP A 78 2.43 3.85 -9.72
C ASP A 78 1.67 2.57 -9.35
N GLY A 79 1.51 2.30 -8.06
CA GLY A 79 0.74 1.17 -7.53
C GLY A 79 0.55 1.29 -6.02
N LEU A 80 -0.42 0.52 -5.49
CA LEU A 80 -0.81 0.56 -4.09
C LEU A 80 -0.75 -0.84 -3.45
N VAL A 81 -0.16 -0.92 -2.26
CA VAL A 81 -0.32 -2.04 -1.33
C VAL A 81 -1.35 -1.63 -0.27
N LEU A 82 -2.47 -2.36 -0.22
CA LEU A 82 -3.52 -2.17 0.78
C LEU A 82 -3.37 -3.23 1.88
N VAL A 83 -2.89 -2.85 3.07
CA VAL A 83 -2.75 -3.77 4.20
C VAL A 83 -4.10 -3.95 4.90
N THR A 84 -4.96 -4.74 4.27
CA THR A 84 -6.38 -4.92 4.63
C THR A 84 -6.57 -5.44 6.04
N GLY A 85 -5.69 -6.32 6.54
CA GLY A 85 -5.72 -6.81 7.92
C GLY A 85 -5.52 -5.74 9.01
N THR A 86 -5.33 -4.47 8.63
CA THR A 86 -5.18 -3.35 9.57
C THR A 86 -6.22 -2.25 9.38
N VAL A 87 -6.87 -2.18 8.22
CA VAL A 87 -7.78 -1.07 7.85
C VAL A 87 -9.15 -1.54 7.38
N CYS A 88 -9.40 -2.85 7.35
CA CYS A 88 -10.65 -3.43 6.89
C CYS A 88 -11.28 -4.25 8.01
N ASP A 89 -12.60 -4.13 8.15
CA ASP A 89 -13.40 -5.11 8.86
C ASP A 89 -13.63 -6.29 7.92
N SER A 90 -13.25 -7.50 8.33
CA SER A 90 -13.43 -8.70 7.50
C SER A 90 -14.90 -9.06 7.27
N SER A 91 -15.83 -8.48 8.04
CA SER A 91 -17.27 -8.72 7.90
C SER A 91 -17.97 -7.79 6.89
N ASP A 92 -17.34 -6.68 6.50
CA ASP A 92 -17.88 -5.72 5.52
C ASP A 92 -16.76 -5.02 4.73
N LEU A 93 -16.64 -5.40 3.45
CA LEU A 93 -15.66 -4.85 2.52
C LEU A 93 -16.24 -3.74 1.61
N THR A 94 -17.54 -3.45 1.71
CA THR A 94 -18.24 -2.45 0.87
C THR A 94 -17.54 -1.09 0.82
N PRO A 95 -17.05 -0.52 1.94
CA PRO A 95 -16.35 0.78 1.93
C PRO A 95 -15.08 0.82 1.08
N ILE A 96 -14.46 -0.34 0.84
CA ILE A 96 -13.23 -0.46 0.07
C ILE A 96 -13.53 -0.37 -1.42
N GLU A 97 -14.67 -0.91 -1.87
CA GLU A 97 -15.06 -0.91 -3.28
C GLU A 97 -15.15 0.50 -3.84
N GLY A 98 -15.80 1.41 -3.11
CA GLY A 98 -15.88 2.82 -3.49
C GLY A 98 -14.51 3.50 -3.56
N PHE A 99 -13.62 3.18 -2.63
CA PHE A 99 -12.24 3.66 -2.67
C PHE A 99 -11.47 3.13 -3.88
N LEU A 100 -11.52 1.83 -4.15
CA LEU A 100 -10.86 1.20 -5.29
C LEU A 100 -11.35 1.77 -6.64
N GLN A 101 -12.66 2.00 -6.76
CA GLN A 101 -13.24 2.68 -7.93
C GLN A 101 -12.69 4.11 -8.08
N SER A 102 -12.54 4.85 -6.98
CA SER A 102 -12.05 6.24 -7.00
C SER A 102 -10.59 6.39 -7.46
N ILE A 103 -9.77 5.33 -7.30
CA ILE A 103 -8.35 5.33 -7.66
C ILE A 103 -8.05 4.58 -8.97
N HIS A 104 -9.05 3.98 -9.61
CA HIS A 104 -8.91 3.30 -10.89
C HIS A 104 -8.30 4.24 -11.96
N PRO A 105 -7.37 3.78 -12.83
CA PRO A 105 -6.92 2.40 -13.06
C PRO A 105 -5.65 2.02 -12.27
N LEU A 106 -5.40 2.62 -11.10
CA LEU A 106 -4.19 2.33 -10.33
C LEU A 106 -4.12 0.83 -9.95
N PRO A 107 -2.99 0.13 -10.19
CA PRO A 107 -2.81 -1.24 -9.74
C PRO A 107 -2.80 -1.34 -8.22
N VAL A 108 -3.55 -2.30 -7.67
CA VAL A 108 -3.64 -2.51 -6.21
C VAL A 108 -3.40 -3.98 -5.89
N VAL A 109 -2.67 -4.24 -4.80
CA VAL A 109 -2.49 -5.57 -4.21
C VAL A 109 -2.95 -5.52 -2.75
N SER A 110 -3.75 -6.48 -2.30
CA SER A 110 -4.13 -6.59 -0.89
C SER A 110 -3.16 -7.47 -0.09
N VAL A 111 -3.03 -7.20 1.21
CA VAL A 111 -2.23 -8.01 2.15
C VAL A 111 -3.07 -8.36 3.37
N ALA A 112 -3.10 -9.64 3.72
CA ALA A 112 -3.75 -10.27 4.88
C ALA A 112 -5.23 -10.66 4.74
N LEU A 113 -6.05 -9.89 4.02
CA LEU A 113 -7.42 -10.30 3.65
C LEU A 113 -7.56 -10.36 2.13
N GLU A 114 -8.30 -11.37 1.68
CA GLU A 114 -8.70 -11.53 0.29
C GLU A 114 -9.76 -10.49 -0.09
N ILE A 115 -9.59 -9.88 -1.26
CA ILE A 115 -10.58 -9.05 -1.93
C ILE A 115 -10.66 -9.62 -3.33
N ASP A 116 -11.80 -10.21 -3.70
CA ASP A 116 -11.99 -11.00 -4.93
C ASP A 116 -11.52 -10.29 -6.21
N THR A 117 -11.57 -8.96 -6.23
CA THR A 117 -11.21 -8.13 -7.39
C THR A 117 -9.71 -7.81 -7.49
N LEU A 118 -8.90 -8.19 -6.50
CA LEU A 118 -7.49 -7.79 -6.39
C LEU A 118 -6.56 -9.02 -6.26
N PRO A 119 -5.34 -8.95 -6.84
CA PRO A 119 -4.25 -9.81 -6.41
C PRO A 119 -3.99 -9.65 -4.90
N ASN A 120 -3.69 -10.74 -4.20
CA ASN A 120 -3.56 -10.74 -2.75
C ASN A 120 -2.32 -11.53 -2.26
N VAL A 121 -1.83 -11.15 -1.08
CA VAL A 121 -0.78 -11.87 -0.34
C VAL A 121 -1.32 -12.22 1.04
N LEU A 122 -1.42 -13.52 1.32
CA LEU A 122 -1.99 -14.07 2.56
C LEU A 122 -0.90 -14.78 3.40
N LEU A 123 -1.15 -14.89 4.70
CA LEU A 123 -0.33 -15.70 5.60
C LEU A 123 -0.87 -17.13 5.61
N ASP A 124 0.02 -18.12 5.38
CA ASP A 124 -0.28 -19.54 5.62
C ASP A 124 -0.15 -19.83 7.13
N ASN A 125 -1.21 -19.53 7.87
CA ASN A 125 -1.32 -19.87 9.28
C ASN A 125 -1.93 -21.28 9.40
N ARG A 126 -1.07 -22.30 9.49
CA ARG A 126 -1.46 -23.66 9.84
C ARG A 126 -1.49 -23.87 11.35
#